data_AF-A0A7S0AU51-F1
#
_entry.id   AF-A0A7S0AU51-F1
#
_cell.length_a   1.000
_cell.length_b   1.000
_cell.length_c   1.000
_cell.angle_alpha   90.00
_cell.angle_beta   90.00
_cell.angle_gamma   90.00
#
_symmetry.space_group_name_H-M   'P 1'
#
loop_
_entity.id
_entity.type
_entity.pdbx_description
1 polymer ?
#
loop_
_entity_poly.entity_id
_entity_poly.type
_entity_poly.pdbx_seq_one_letter_code
_entity_poly.pdbx_strand_id
1 'polypeptide(L)'
;ELRNELARYGLPFVQCWALQTDGGRLWLRSHQLPVPERRARPPREGLGIYRFANGDTYHGQFHHSVRHGCGVYTSAKRRFHYDGEWWEDQRSGAGVLTVEAPGCNQVLYTYDGEWRADTRHGRGSCVRRGREKYSGQW
;
A
#
# COMPACT_ATOMS: atom_id res chain seq x y z
N GLU A 1 12.24 -13.68 -38.17
CA GLU A 1 11.41 -14.90 -38.04
C GLU A 1 10.46 -14.91 -36.85
N LEU A 2 10.73 -14.22 -35.73
CA LEU A 2 9.81 -14.12 -34.56
C LEU A 2 8.47 -13.38 -34.78
N ARG A 3 8.31 -12.62 -35.87
CA ARG A 3 7.07 -11.85 -36.14
C ARG A 3 5.84 -12.74 -36.36
N ASN A 4 6.03 -13.95 -36.90
CA ASN A 4 4.94 -14.88 -37.19
C ASN A 4 4.67 -15.87 -36.06
N GLU A 5 5.59 -16.03 -35.10
CA GLU A 5 5.40 -17.00 -34.00
C GLU A 5 4.64 -16.43 -32.81
N LEU A 6 4.74 -15.13 -32.51
CA LEU A 6 4.02 -14.53 -31.38
C LEU A 6 2.59 -14.12 -31.71
N ALA A 7 2.28 -13.87 -32.98
CA ALA A 7 0.94 -13.52 -33.46
C ALA A 7 -0.10 -14.64 -33.25
N ARG A 8 0.36 -15.90 -33.09
CA ARG A 8 -0.50 -17.06 -32.79
C ARG A 8 -0.91 -17.13 -31.32
N TYR A 9 -0.28 -16.34 -30.44
CA TYR A 9 -0.55 -16.33 -29.01
C TYR A 9 -1.33 -15.07 -28.61
N GLY A 10 -2.31 -15.23 -27.72
CA GLY A 10 -3.11 -14.11 -27.24
C GLY A 10 -2.29 -13.07 -26.46
N LEU A 11 -2.79 -11.83 -26.44
CA LEU A 11 -2.22 -10.69 -25.70
C LEU A 11 -1.75 -11.04 -24.26
N PRO A 12 -2.52 -11.83 -23.47
CA PRO A 12 -2.12 -12.21 -22.11
C PRO A 12 -0.84 -13.06 -22.05
N PHE A 13 -0.63 -13.95 -23.01
CA PHE A 13 0.57 -14.80 -23.07
C PHE A 13 1.80 -13.97 -23.38
N VAL A 14 1.72 -13.09 -24.38
CA VAL A 14 2.82 -12.21 -24.78
C VAL A 14 3.20 -11.25 -23.64
N GLN A 15 2.21 -10.73 -22.90
CA GLN A 15 2.44 -9.89 -21.72
C GLN A 15 3.10 -10.65 -20.57
N CYS A 16 2.64 -11.87 -20.23
CA CYS A 16 3.23 -12.69 -19.18
C CYS A 16 4.68 -13.10 -19.51
N TRP A 17 4.93 -13.58 -20.73
CA TRP A 17 6.27 -13.94 -21.18
C TRP A 17 7.22 -12.73 -21.19
N ALA A 18 6.75 -11.59 -21.69
CA ALA A 18 7.57 -10.38 -21.77
C ALA A 18 7.87 -9.74 -20.41
N LEU A 19 7.06 -10.00 -19.38
CA LEU A 19 7.31 -9.51 -18.03
C LEU A 19 8.28 -10.37 -17.23
N GLN A 20 8.37 -11.66 -17.56
CA GLN A 20 9.17 -12.64 -16.82
C GLN A 20 10.64 -12.73 -17.29
N THR A 21 10.96 -12.22 -18.48
CA THR A 21 12.30 -12.35 -19.07
C THR A 21 12.85 -11.02 -19.59
N ASP A 22 14.17 -10.85 -19.55
CA ASP A 22 14.80 -9.65 -20.12
C ASP A 22 14.75 -9.66 -21.66
N GLY A 23 14.76 -10.84 -22.28
CA GLY A 23 14.58 -11.00 -23.73
C GLY A 23 13.21 -10.52 -24.23
N GLY A 24 12.12 -10.81 -23.52
CA GLY A 24 10.79 -10.34 -23.90
C GLY A 24 10.59 -8.84 -23.70
N ARG A 25 11.28 -8.23 -22.73
CA ARG A 25 11.31 -6.76 -22.56
C ARG A 25 12.05 -6.05 -23.67
N LEU A 26 13.20 -6.59 -24.08
CA LEU A 26 13.96 -6.07 -25.23
C LEU A 26 13.13 -6.19 -26.51
N TRP A 27 12.39 -7.28 -26.68
CA TRP A 27 11.44 -7.44 -27.78
C TRP A 27 10.31 -6.40 -27.77
N LEU A 28 9.70 -6.11 -26.61
CA LEU A 28 8.70 -5.03 -26.50
C LEU A 28 9.31 -3.67 -26.90
N ARG A 29 10.51 -3.35 -26.41
CA ARG A 29 11.21 -2.09 -26.76
C ARG A 29 11.51 -2.00 -28.25
N SER A 30 12.02 -3.07 -28.86
CA SER A 30 12.36 -3.08 -30.29
C SER A 30 11.11 -2.94 -31.19
N HIS A 31 9.93 -3.28 -30.67
CA HIS A 31 8.65 -3.15 -31.36
C HIS A 31 7.84 -1.93 -30.90
N GLN A 32 8.43 -1.03 -30.11
CA GLN A 32 7.80 0.21 -29.62
C GLN A 32 6.50 -0.05 -28.83
N LEU A 33 6.42 -1.22 -28.20
CA LEU A 33 5.29 -1.60 -27.35
C LEU A 33 5.54 -1.16 -25.89
N PRO A 34 4.49 -0.84 -25.12
CA PRO A 34 4.63 -0.46 -23.72
C PRO A 34 5.34 -1.55 -22.91
N VAL A 35 6.42 -1.21 -22.22
CA VAL A 35 7.09 -2.10 -21.26
C VAL A 35 6.51 -1.82 -19.88
N PRO A 36 5.74 -2.75 -19.28
CA PRO A 36 5.22 -2.50 -17.95
C PRO A 36 6.38 -2.51 -16.94
N GLU A 37 6.38 -1.53 -16.04
CA GLU A 37 7.37 -1.44 -14.97
C GLU A 37 7.36 -2.74 -14.14
N ARG A 38 8.55 -3.23 -13.73
CA ARG A 38 8.56 -4.27 -12.69
C ARG A 38 7.94 -3.62 -11.47
N ARG A 39 6.80 -4.15 -11.01
CA ARG A 39 6.31 -3.79 -9.68
C ARG A 39 7.45 -4.07 -8.71
N ALA A 40 7.92 -3.02 -8.04
CA ALA A 40 8.89 -3.18 -6.97
C ALA A 40 8.33 -4.19 -5.97
N ARG A 41 9.20 -4.94 -5.30
CA ARG A 41 8.80 -5.76 -4.14
C ARG A 41 8.95 -4.92 -2.88
N PRO A 42 8.18 -5.20 -1.81
CA PRO A 42 8.43 -4.58 -0.52
C PRO A 42 9.88 -4.88 -0.05
N PRO A 43 10.54 -3.94 0.64
CA PRO A 43 11.78 -4.23 1.36
C PRO A 43 11.62 -5.47 2.24
N ARG A 44 12.65 -6.32 2.30
CA ARG A 44 12.57 -7.55 3.10
C ARG A 44 12.66 -7.27 4.59
N GLU A 45 13.56 -6.37 4.98
CA GLU A 45 13.84 -6.02 6.37
C GLU A 45 14.09 -4.51 6.46
N GLY A 46 13.93 -3.93 7.66
CA GLY A 46 14.34 -2.57 7.98
C GLY A 46 13.44 -1.49 7.39
N LEU A 47 13.90 -0.24 7.42
CA LEU A 47 13.13 0.91 6.96
C LEU A 47 13.03 0.95 5.43
N GLY A 48 11.85 1.30 4.91
CA GLY A 48 11.70 1.60 3.51
C GLY A 48 10.34 2.16 3.14
N ILE A 49 10.18 2.41 1.84
CA ILE A 49 8.96 2.92 1.24
C ILE A 49 8.46 1.90 0.22
N TYR A 50 7.17 1.59 0.28
CA TYR A 50 6.53 0.68 -0.66
C TYR A 50 5.22 1.27 -1.18
N ARG A 51 5.05 1.26 -2.51
CA ARG A 51 3.81 1.65 -3.19
C ARG A 51 3.07 0.40 -3.64
N PHE A 52 1.88 0.19 -3.10
CA PHE A 52 1.02 -0.93 -3.41
C PHE A 52 0.37 -0.77 -4.79
N ALA A 53 -0.09 -1.88 -5.35
CA ALA A 53 -0.76 -1.91 -6.64
C ALA A 53 -2.06 -1.10 -6.70
N ASN A 54 -2.72 -0.91 -5.55
CA ASN A 54 -3.94 -0.12 -5.41
C ASN A 54 -3.65 1.39 -5.26
N GLY A 55 -2.38 1.80 -5.32
CA GLY A 55 -1.94 3.19 -5.14
C GLY A 55 -1.63 3.58 -3.70
N ASP A 56 -1.96 2.73 -2.72
CA ASP A 56 -1.64 2.99 -1.32
C ASP A 56 -0.11 3.01 -1.12
N THR A 57 0.35 3.68 -0.09
CA THR A 57 1.78 3.78 0.23
C THR A 57 2.04 3.46 1.69
N TYR A 58 3.14 2.79 1.95
CA TYR A 58 3.67 2.61 3.29
C TYR A 58 5.09 3.15 3.39
N HIS A 59 5.38 3.86 4.46
CA HIS A 59 6.71 4.31 4.83
C HIS A 59 6.98 3.90 6.28
N GLY A 60 7.88 2.95 6.49
CA GLY A 60 8.12 2.41 7.82
C GLY A 60 9.00 1.17 7.80
N GLN A 61 8.96 0.42 8.88
CA GLN A 61 9.78 -0.78 9.03
C GLN A 61 9.12 -1.99 8.36
N PHE A 62 9.94 -2.86 7.83
CA PHE A 62 9.57 -4.15 7.25
C PHE A 62 10.25 -5.26 8.01
N HIS A 63 9.55 -6.37 8.14
CA HIS A 63 10.11 -7.65 8.55
C HIS A 63 9.54 -8.73 7.64
N HIS A 64 10.37 -9.56 7.02
CA HIS A 64 9.92 -10.56 6.04
C HIS A 64 8.96 -10.03 4.94
N SER A 65 9.24 -8.82 4.44
CA SER A 65 8.43 -8.14 3.41
C SER A 65 6.99 -7.77 3.82
N VAL A 66 6.65 -7.85 5.10
CA VAL A 66 5.41 -7.33 5.67
C VAL A 66 5.69 -6.10 6.53
N ARG A 67 4.69 -5.21 6.69
CA ARG A 67 4.79 -4.03 7.55
C ARG A 67 4.95 -4.47 9.01
N HIS A 68 5.89 -3.84 9.70
CA HIS A 68 6.22 -4.17 11.08
C HIS A 68 6.72 -2.92 11.81
N GLY A 69 6.74 -2.93 13.14
CA GLY A 69 7.23 -1.82 13.95
C GLY A 69 6.53 -0.50 13.64
N CYS A 70 7.24 0.62 13.70
CA CYS A 70 6.62 1.93 13.44
C CYS A 70 6.54 2.22 11.93
N GLY A 71 5.41 2.77 11.50
CA GLY A 71 5.26 3.24 10.13
C GLY A 71 3.96 3.93 9.81
N VAL A 72 4.00 4.61 8.67
CA VAL A 72 2.92 5.42 8.12
C VAL A 72 2.32 4.71 6.92
N TYR A 73 1.02 4.45 6.96
CA TYR A 73 0.23 3.97 5.82
C TYR A 73 -0.69 5.06 5.32
N THR A 74 -0.72 5.27 4.01
CA THR A 74 -1.63 6.21 3.36
C THR A 74 -2.45 5.48 2.31
N SER A 75 -3.78 5.54 2.42
CA SER A 75 -4.68 4.99 1.42
C SER A 75 -5.03 6.02 0.36
N ALA A 76 -4.67 5.73 -0.89
CA ALA A 76 -4.97 6.59 -2.03
C ALA A 76 -6.48 6.67 -2.31
N LYS A 77 -7.18 5.52 -2.25
CA LYS A 77 -8.61 5.45 -2.57
C LYS A 77 -9.50 5.80 -1.39
N ARG A 78 -9.19 5.26 -0.21
CA ARG A 78 -10.05 5.41 0.98
C ARG A 78 -9.76 6.69 1.77
N ARG A 79 -8.71 7.44 1.40
CA ARG A 79 -8.41 8.77 1.96
C ARG A 79 -8.23 8.74 3.48
N PHE A 80 -7.59 7.67 3.96
CA PHE A 80 -7.20 7.57 5.35
C PHE A 80 -5.69 7.43 5.45
N HIS A 81 -5.18 7.89 6.58
CA HIS A 81 -3.79 7.79 6.96
C HIS A 81 -3.73 7.14 8.34
N TYR A 82 -2.75 6.28 8.53
CA TYR A 82 -2.45 5.66 9.82
C TYR A 82 -0.97 5.86 10.12
N ASP A 83 -0.68 6.46 11.26
CA ASP A 83 0.67 6.59 11.81
C ASP A 83 0.70 5.84 13.14
N GLY A 84 1.48 4.78 13.22
CA GLY A 84 1.52 3.96 14.42
C GLY A 84 2.32 2.68 14.28
N GLU A 85 2.07 1.77 15.21
CA GLU A 85 2.72 0.49 15.27
C GLU A 85 2.04 -0.57 14.40
N TRP A 86 2.87 -1.48 13.88
CA TRP A 86 2.50 -2.55 12.97
C TRP A 86 3.07 -3.86 13.48
N TRP A 87 2.26 -4.91 13.38
CA TRP A 87 2.70 -6.27 13.62
C TRP A 87 2.15 -7.16 12.52
N GLU A 88 3.04 -7.76 11.74
CA GLU A 88 2.69 -8.69 10.65
C GLU A 88 1.56 -8.17 9.75
N ASP A 89 1.78 -6.99 9.15
CA ASP A 89 0.83 -6.29 8.26
C ASP A 89 -0.46 -5.76 8.91
N GLN A 90 -0.62 -5.91 10.21
CA GLN A 90 -1.78 -5.41 10.96
C GLN A 90 -1.41 -4.21 11.83
N ARG A 91 -2.34 -3.26 11.98
CA ARG A 91 -2.18 -2.21 13.00
C ARG A 91 -2.22 -2.84 14.38
N SER A 92 -1.26 -2.45 15.22
CA SER A 92 -1.07 -2.95 16.58
C SER A 92 -0.54 -1.82 17.46
N GLY A 93 -0.51 -1.96 18.78
CA GLY A 93 0.09 -0.97 19.68
C GLY A 93 -0.55 0.42 19.57
N ALA A 94 0.22 1.47 19.80
CA ALA A 94 -0.28 2.84 19.70
C ALA A 94 -0.35 3.31 18.23
N GLY A 95 -1.38 4.07 17.90
CA GLY A 95 -1.44 4.71 16.58
C GLY A 95 -2.61 5.66 16.38
N VAL A 96 -2.41 6.58 15.44
CA VAL A 96 -3.38 7.60 15.03
C VAL A 96 -3.90 7.27 13.64
N LEU A 97 -5.21 7.10 13.51
CA LEU A 97 -5.90 7.00 12.23
C LEU A 97 -6.65 8.28 11.93
N THR A 98 -6.36 8.91 10.80
CA THR A 98 -7.11 10.06 10.28
C THR A 98 -7.83 9.69 8.99
N VAL A 99 -9.02 10.24 8.79
CA VAL A 99 -9.79 10.11 7.54
C VAL A 99 -10.11 11.51 7.04
N GLU A 100 -9.78 11.77 5.78
CA GLU A 100 -9.98 13.06 5.13
C GLU A 100 -11.28 13.10 4.32
N ALA A 101 -11.85 14.29 4.20
CA ALA A 101 -12.99 14.55 3.33
C ALA A 101 -12.59 14.42 1.86
N PRO A 102 -13.47 13.95 0.96
CA PRO A 102 -13.24 13.98 -0.48
C PRO A 102 -12.97 15.41 -1.00
N GLY A 103 -12.11 15.55 -1.99
CA GLY A 103 -11.77 16.84 -2.63
C GLY A 103 -10.97 17.85 -1.81
N CYS A 104 -10.73 17.65 -0.51
CA CYS A 104 -9.90 18.55 0.31
C CYS A 104 -9.06 17.79 1.36
N ASN A 105 -8.14 18.49 2.01
CA ASN A 105 -7.28 17.93 3.07
C ASN A 105 -7.92 18.12 4.47
N GLN A 106 -9.25 18.19 4.55
CA GLN A 106 -9.95 18.39 5.83
C GLN A 106 -10.14 17.04 6.53
N VAL A 107 -9.64 16.91 7.75
CA VAL A 107 -9.84 15.70 8.58
C VAL A 107 -11.29 15.62 9.08
N LEU A 108 -11.99 14.56 8.69
CA LEU A 108 -13.37 14.26 9.11
C LEU A 108 -13.43 13.41 10.37
N TYR A 109 -12.43 12.55 10.56
CA TYR A 109 -12.37 11.62 11.68
C TYR A 109 -10.93 11.41 12.08
N THR A 110 -10.69 11.41 13.39
CA THR A 110 -9.42 10.99 14.00
C THR A 110 -9.73 9.96 15.06
N TYR A 111 -8.96 8.89 15.11
CA TYR A 111 -8.83 8.02 16.26
C TYR A 111 -7.39 8.04 16.72
N ASP A 112 -7.17 8.28 18.00
CA ASP A 112 -5.86 8.24 18.64
C ASP A 112 -5.97 7.28 19.83
N GLY A 113 -5.29 6.14 19.76
CA GLY A 113 -5.40 5.12 20.79
C GLY A 113 -4.68 3.82 20.45
N GLU A 114 -4.99 2.79 21.23
CA GLU A 114 -4.40 1.47 21.05
C GLU A 114 -5.10 0.65 19.95
N TRP A 115 -4.34 -0.22 19.32
CA TRP A 115 -4.75 -1.09 18.22
C TRP A 115 -4.35 -2.53 18.53
N ARG A 116 -5.19 -3.47 18.09
CA ARG A 116 -4.86 -4.89 18.08
C ARG A 116 -5.49 -5.53 16.87
N ALA A 117 -4.67 -6.15 16.03
CA ALA A 117 -5.12 -6.87 14.83
C ALA A 117 -6.11 -6.05 13.98
N ASP A 118 -5.71 -4.83 13.60
CA ASP A 118 -6.51 -3.88 12.79
C ASP A 118 -7.80 -3.33 13.44
N THR A 119 -8.06 -3.66 14.70
CA THR A 119 -9.19 -3.15 15.49
C THR A 119 -8.71 -2.18 16.57
N ARG A 120 -9.54 -1.16 16.85
CA ARG A 120 -9.34 -0.28 18.01
C ARG A 120 -9.42 -1.11 19.28
N HIS A 121 -8.57 -0.81 20.24
CA HIS A 121 -8.46 -1.57 21.47
C HIS A 121 -8.08 -0.63 22.62
N GLY A 122 -8.19 -1.10 23.87
CA GLY A 122 -7.62 -0.44 25.03
C GLY A 122 -8.13 0.99 25.17
N ARG A 123 -7.26 1.93 25.56
CA ARG A 123 -7.65 3.34 25.64
C ARG A 123 -7.50 4.02 24.29
N GLY A 124 -8.47 4.88 23.99
CA GLY A 124 -8.37 5.78 22.86
C GLY A 124 -9.42 6.87 22.86
N SER A 125 -9.16 7.92 22.09
CA SER A 125 -10.08 9.00 21.82
C SER A 125 -10.47 9.02 20.34
N CYS A 126 -11.69 9.45 20.03
CA CYS A 126 -12.07 9.75 18.66
C CYS A 126 -12.73 11.12 18.54
N VAL A 127 -12.35 11.81 17.48
CA VAL A 127 -12.86 13.13 17.12
C VAL A 127 -13.53 13.01 15.76
N ARG A 128 -14.74 13.56 15.61
CA ARG A 128 -15.45 13.62 14.33
C ARG A 128 -15.77 15.06 13.99
N ARG A 129 -15.26 15.54 12.84
CA ARG A 129 -15.41 16.93 12.36
C ARG A 129 -15.00 17.95 13.42
N GLY A 130 -13.83 17.73 14.04
CA GLY A 130 -13.28 18.61 15.08
C GLY A 130 -14.00 18.58 16.43
N ARG A 131 -14.98 17.69 16.62
CA ARG A 131 -15.68 17.52 17.90
C ARG A 131 -15.35 16.16 18.48
N GLU A 132 -14.81 16.15 19.69
CA GLU A 132 -14.62 14.91 20.44
C GLU A 132 -15.96 14.16 20.53
N LYS A 133 -15.91 12.86 20.24
CA LYS A 133 -17.08 11.98 20.28
C LYS A 133 -16.99 10.97 21.39
N TYR A 134 -15.78 10.53 21.72
CA TYR A 134 -15.55 9.54 22.76
C TYR A 134 -14.11 9.58 23.22
N SER A 135 -13.89 9.37 24.51
CA SER A 135 -12.60 9.08 25.12
C SER A 135 -12.83 8.03 26.21
N GLY A 136 -12.18 6.88 26.08
CA GLY A 136 -12.44 5.73 26.96
C GLY A 136 -11.87 4.42 26.44
N GLN A 137 -12.46 3.31 26.88
CA GLN A 137 -12.07 1.94 26.50
C GLN A 137 -12.73 1.51 25.19
N TRP A 138 -12.04 0.71 24.38
CA TRP A 138 -12.50 0.19 23.08
C TRP A 138 -12.44 -1.33 23.01
#